data_AF-A0A2N5PQ72-F1
#
_entry.id   AF-A0A2N5PQ72-F1
#
_cell.length_a   1.000
_cell.length_b   1.000
_cell.length_c   1.000
_cell.angle_alpha   90.00
_cell.angle_beta   90.00
_cell.angle_gamma   90.00
#
_symmetry.space_group_name_H-M   'P 1'
#
loop_
_entity.id
_entity.type
_entity.pdbx_description
1 polymer ?
#
loop_
_entity_poly.entity_id
_entity_poly.type
_entity_poly.pdbx_seq_one_letter_code
_entity_poly.pdbx_strand_id
1 'polypeptide(L)'
;MILYYSGTGNSWMIANRGEWMGEIPVSMNRRIKDGCTEQVSVNERVVFVMPVYSGRPPRIVYEHIMNTEFTGCTKAYFVGSL
;
A
#
# COMPACT_ATOMS: atom_id res chain seq x y z
N MET A 1 5.54 4.40 6.92
CA MET A 1 4.18 3.89 6.61
C MET A 1 4.23 2.82 5.53
N ILE A 2 3.51 1.71 5.76
CA ILE A 2 3.34 0.60 4.81
C ILE A 2 1.86 0.49 4.44
N LEU A 3 1.54 0.53 3.15
CA LEU A 3 0.22 0.29 2.59
C LEU A 3 0.24 -1.05 1.86
N TYR A 4 -0.75 -1.90 2.07
CA TYR A 4 -0.80 -3.19 1.39
C TYR A 4 -2.15 -3.49 0.74
N TYR A 5 -2.10 -4.13 -0.42
CA TYR A 5 -3.25 -4.78 -1.04
C TYR A 5 -2.96 -6.27 -1.18
N SER A 6 -3.88 -7.14 -0.74
CA SER A 6 -3.70 -8.59 -0.90
C SER A 6 -4.99 -9.28 -1.34
N GLY A 7 -4.89 -10.16 -2.34
CA GLY A 7 -6.00 -11.04 -2.74
C GLY A 7 -6.08 -12.30 -1.88
N THR A 8 -4.94 -12.96 -1.67
CA THR A 8 -4.83 -14.27 -0.99
C THR A 8 -4.01 -14.26 0.30
N GLY A 9 -3.44 -13.11 0.68
CA GLY A 9 -2.70 -12.94 1.94
C GLY A 9 -1.18 -12.81 1.82
N ASN A 10 -0.57 -13.12 0.66
CA ASN A 10 0.90 -13.04 0.49
C ASN A 10 1.46 -11.64 0.77
N SER A 11 0.86 -10.63 0.16
CA SER A 11 1.25 -9.22 0.32
C SER A 11 1.03 -8.71 1.75
N TRP A 12 0.00 -9.22 2.44
CA TRP A 12 -0.23 -8.92 3.86
C TRP A 12 0.88 -9.51 4.74
N MET A 13 1.26 -10.77 4.50
CA MET A 13 2.35 -11.41 5.23
C MET A 13 3.68 -10.66 5.05
N ILE A 14 3.96 -10.18 3.83
CA ILE A 14 5.15 -9.35 3.56
C ILE A 14 5.06 -8.02 4.31
N ALA A 15 3.91 -7.34 4.24
CA ALA A 15 3.71 -6.05 4.88
C ALA A 15 3.87 -6.13 6.42
N ASN A 16 3.35 -7.18 7.05
CA ASN A 16 3.46 -7.41 8.50
C ASN A 16 4.90 -7.58 9.00
N ARG A 17 5.87 -7.87 8.12
CA ARG A 17 7.28 -7.84 8.54
C ARG A 17 7.71 -6.46 9.03
N GLY A 18 6.98 -5.40 8.65
CA GLY A 18 7.17 -4.04 9.19
C GLY A 18 6.92 -3.92 10.69
N GLU A 19 6.16 -4.82 11.30
CA GLU A 19 5.89 -4.80 12.76
C GLU A 19 7.19 -4.88 13.58
N TRP A 20 8.19 -5.60 13.07
CA TRP A 20 9.53 -5.70 13.68
C TRP A 20 10.27 -4.36 13.73
N MET A 21 9.87 -3.41 12.90
CA MET A 21 10.39 -2.03 12.85
C MET A 21 9.42 -1.03 13.50
N GLY A 22 8.38 -1.49 14.20
CA GLY A 22 7.36 -0.65 14.81
C GLY A 22 6.38 -0.02 13.82
N GLU A 23 6.32 -0.49 12.57
CA GLU A 23 5.39 0.00 11.55
C GLU A 23 4.15 -0.90 11.51
N ILE A 24 2.96 -0.33 11.67
CA ILE A 24 1.68 -1.03 11.53
C ILE A 24 1.20 -0.89 10.08
N PRO A 25 1.07 -1.98 9.30
CA PRO A 25 0.62 -1.90 7.92
C PRO A 25 -0.85 -1.48 7.80
N VAL A 26 -1.13 -0.62 6.82
CA VAL A 26 -2.47 -0.11 6.52
C VAL A 26 -3.07 -0.86 5.33
N SER A 27 -4.28 -1.37 5.50
CA SER A 27 -4.99 -2.14 4.47
C SER A 27 -5.58 -1.24 3.39
N MET A 28 -5.05 -1.33 2.18
CA MET A 28 -5.68 -0.75 0.99
C MET A 28 -6.94 -1.50 0.58
N ASN A 29 -7.06 -2.80 0.88
CA ASN A 29 -8.29 -3.55 0.64
C ASN A 29 -9.50 -2.85 1.30
N ARG A 30 -9.34 -2.46 2.57
CA ARG A 30 -10.40 -1.77 3.31
C ARG A 30 -10.66 -0.38 2.75
N ARG A 31 -9.60 0.40 2.52
CA ARG A 31 -9.74 1.76 1.96
C ARG A 31 -10.42 1.77 0.58
N ILE A 32 -10.04 0.86 -0.32
CA ILE A 32 -10.67 0.69 -1.63
C ILE A 32 -12.14 0.28 -1.46
N LYS A 33 -12.43 -0.70 -0.59
CA LYS A 33 -13.80 -1.16 -0.34
C LYS A 33 -14.70 -0.04 0.21
N ASP A 34 -14.14 0.81 1.06
CA ASP A 34 -14.85 1.91 1.71
C ASP A 34 -14.85 3.20 0.85
N GLY A 35 -14.21 3.19 -0.34
CA GLY A 35 -14.06 4.39 -1.18
C GLY A 35 -13.21 5.50 -0.56
N CYS A 36 -12.35 5.16 0.41
CA CYS A 36 -11.59 6.10 1.22
C CYS A 36 -10.35 6.65 0.49
N THR A 37 -10.48 7.82 -0.10
CA THR A 37 -9.38 8.58 -0.72
C THR A 37 -8.85 9.70 0.17
N GLU A 38 -9.12 9.63 1.48
CA GLU A 38 -8.62 10.62 2.46
C GLU A 38 -7.09 10.71 2.40
N GLN A 39 -6.58 11.93 2.58
CA GLN A 39 -5.15 12.22 2.56
C GLN A 39 -4.36 11.29 3.49
N VAL A 40 -3.23 10.82 3.01
CA VAL A 40 -2.28 10.00 3.78
C VAL A 40 -1.05 10.85 4.09
N SER A 41 -0.91 11.24 5.35
CA SER A 41 0.29 11.92 5.82
C SER A 41 1.36 10.90 6.24
N VAL A 42 2.56 11.05 5.70
CA VAL A 42 3.73 10.22 6.04
C VAL A 42 4.92 11.12 6.37
N ASN A 43 5.88 10.64 7.17
CA ASN A 43 7.04 11.46 7.54
C ASN A 43 8.09 11.60 6.43
N GLU A 44 8.38 10.53 5.69
CA GLU A 44 9.43 10.55 4.67
C GLU A 44 9.11 9.57 3.52
N ARG A 45 8.69 8.36 3.87
CA ARG A 45 8.46 7.29 2.90
C ARG A 45 7.09 6.64 3.01
N VAL A 46 6.59 6.26 1.85
CA VAL A 46 5.49 5.32 1.71
C VAL A 46 5.99 4.06 1.01
N VAL A 47 5.59 2.89 1.50
CA VAL A 47 5.88 1.60 0.87
C VAL A 47 4.57 0.95 0.50
N PHE A 48 4.41 0.60 -0.77
CA PHE A 48 3.26 -0.14 -1.26
C PHE A 48 3.62 -1.61 -1.46
N VAL A 49 2.87 -2.50 -0.81
CA VAL A 49 3.04 -3.95 -0.92
C VAL A 49 1.82 -4.54 -1.61
N MET A 50 1.98 -5.08 -2.81
CA MET A 50 0.86 -5.52 -3.64
C MET A 50 1.27 -6.67 -4.56
N PRO A 51 0.32 -7.50 -5.03
CA PRO A 51 0.62 -8.46 -6.07
C PRO A 51 0.95 -7.76 -7.38
N VAL A 52 1.83 -8.37 -8.17
CA VAL A 52 2.13 -7.89 -9.53
C VAL A 52 1.35 -8.76 -10.52
N TYR A 53 0.35 -8.18 -11.17
CA TYR A 53 -0.44 -8.87 -12.18
C TYR A 53 0.03 -8.45 -13.57
N SER A 54 0.65 -9.38 -14.29
CA SER A 54 1.17 -9.15 -15.65
C SER A 54 2.12 -7.95 -15.71
N GLY A 55 3.04 -7.84 -14.75
CA GLY A 55 4.05 -6.78 -14.70
C GLY A 55 3.57 -5.41 -14.21
N ARG A 56 2.34 -5.30 -13.68
CA ARG A 56 1.78 -4.04 -13.19
C ARG A 56 0.99 -4.19 -11.88
N PRO A 57 0.77 -3.09 -11.14
CA PRO A 57 -0.22 -3.05 -10.06
C PRO A 57 -1.61 -3.49 -10.51
N PRO A 58 -2.43 -4.08 -9.62
CA PRO A 58 -3.85 -4.26 -9.89
C PRO A 58 -4.50 -2.89 -10.16
N ARG A 59 -5.37 -2.82 -11.16
CA ARG A 59 -5.97 -1.55 -11.62
C ARG A 59 -6.61 -0.75 -10.49
N ILE A 60 -7.35 -1.42 -9.61
CA ILE A 60 -8.02 -0.80 -8.46
C ILE A 60 -7.03 -0.17 -7.45
N VAL A 61 -5.84 -0.76 -7.31
CA VAL A 61 -4.77 -0.24 -6.44
C VAL A 61 -4.15 0.98 -7.08
N TYR A 62 -3.88 0.92 -8.38
CA TYR A 62 -3.36 2.05 -9.16
C TYR A 62 -4.32 3.24 -9.10
N GLU A 63 -5.61 3.04 -9.39
CA GLU A 63 -6.62 4.10 -9.36
C GLU A 63 -6.75 4.71 -7.96
N HIS A 64 -6.73 3.90 -6.90
CA HIS A 64 -6.74 4.42 -5.54
C HIS A 64 -5.51 5.28 -5.23
N ILE A 65 -4.29 4.86 -5.63
CA ILE A 65 -3.07 5.65 -5.41
C ILE A 65 -3.18 7.00 -6.14
N MET A 66 -3.65 7.01 -7.39
CA MET A 66 -3.79 8.24 -8.17
C MET A 66 -4.84 9.21 -7.58
N ASN A 67 -5.86 8.70 -6.90
CA ASN A 67 -6.92 9.49 -6.29
C ASN A 67 -6.67 9.84 -4.82
N THR A 68 -5.56 9.40 -4.22
CA THR A 68 -5.22 9.67 -2.82
C THR A 68 -4.09 10.69 -2.75
N GLU A 69 -4.27 11.75 -1.99
CA GLU A 69 -3.18 12.69 -1.73
C GLU A 69 -2.20 12.11 -0.69
N PHE A 70 -0.90 12.20 -0.97
CA PHE A 70 0.17 11.80 -0.05
C PHE A 70 1.02 13.00 0.34
N THR A 71 1.00 13.38 1.61
CA THR A 71 1.77 14.53 2.14
C THR A 71 2.94 14.08 3.00
N GLY A 72 4.00 14.90 3.04
CA GLY A 72 5.25 14.58 3.75
C GLY A 72 6.04 13.40 3.16
N CYS A 73 5.62 12.87 2.01
CA CYS A 73 6.31 11.80 1.29
C CYS A 73 7.39 12.37 0.37
N THR A 74 8.66 12.04 0.62
CA THR A 74 9.77 12.32 -0.29
C THR A 74 10.18 11.10 -1.11
N LYS A 75 9.78 9.89 -0.69
CA LYS A 75 10.13 8.62 -1.35
C LYS A 75 8.97 7.63 -1.40
N ALA A 76 8.73 7.04 -2.56
CA ALA A 76 7.76 5.97 -2.75
C ALA A 76 8.46 4.67 -3.19
N TYR A 77 8.15 3.56 -2.52
CA TYR A 77 8.68 2.24 -2.83
C TYR A 77 7.56 1.26 -3.16
N PHE A 78 7.82 0.36 -4.09
CA PHE A 78 6.87 -0.67 -4.52
C PHE A 78 7.49 -2.05 -4.34
N VAL A 79 6.81 -2.89 -3.54
CA VAL A 79 7.22 -4.26 -3.26
C VAL A 79 6.18 -5.20 -3.87
N GLY A 80 6.59 -5.92 -4.90
CA GLY A 80 5.77 -6.91 -5.57
C GLY A 80 5.76 -8.24 -4.82
N SER A 81 4.57 -8.83 -4.62
CA SER A 81 4.43 -10.25 -4.29
C SER A 81 4.06 -11.04 -5.54
N LEU A 82 4.78 -12.13 -5.81
CA LEU A 82 4.44 -13.11 -6.85
C LEU A 82 3.43 -14.14 -6.33
#